data_AF-A0A1F9FFI5-F1
#
_entry.id   AF-A0A1F9FFI5-F1
#
_cell.length_a   1.000
_cell.length_b   1.000
_cell.length_c   1.000
_cell.angle_alpha   90.00
_cell.angle_beta   90.00
_cell.angle_gamma   90.00
#
_symmetry.space_group_name_H-M   'P 1'
#
loop_
_entity.id
_entity.type
_entity.pdbx_description
1 polymer ?
#
loop_
_entity_poly.entity_id
_entity_poly.type
_entity_poly.pdbx_seq_one_letter_code
_entity_poly.pdbx_strand_id
1 'polypeptide(L)'
;MDQKNLSLLEEFSFWLMLIAVSVRSGLSLTDTLKALQRKWPKSDISHAWGIFLSELRLGKSKEEALKCFQNALPPMPIIETFCQTLILSFKQGISIADLLTQQSQSIFLFYTHQKERLIYKKQLQMLLPLFLLILPATMIFIATPILIQLQGAL
;
A
#
# COMPACT_ATOMS: atom_id res chain seq x y z
N MET A 1 -10.26 -9.33 4.54
CA MET A 1 -9.64 -8.15 3.93
C MET A 1 -9.57 -8.44 2.45
N ASP A 2 -10.67 -8.12 1.79
CA ASP A 2 -11.09 -8.77 0.55
C ASP A 2 -10.28 -8.22 -0.62
N GLN A 3 -9.97 -9.07 -1.60
CA GLN A 3 -9.05 -8.81 -2.72
C GLN A 3 -9.29 -7.45 -3.42
N LYS A 4 -10.56 -6.98 -3.43
CA LYS A 4 -11.01 -5.69 -3.97
C LYS A 4 -10.45 -4.47 -3.23
N ASN A 5 -10.25 -4.54 -1.91
CA ASN A 5 -9.69 -3.44 -1.13
C ASN A 5 -8.18 -3.29 -1.38
N LEU A 6 -7.49 -4.41 -1.66
CA LEU A 6 -6.06 -4.39 -2.00
C LEU A 6 -5.80 -3.77 -3.37
N SER A 7 -6.61 -4.11 -4.38
CA SER A 7 -6.50 -3.51 -5.71
C SER A 7 -6.81 -2.00 -5.70
N LEU A 8 -7.81 -1.58 -4.91
CA LEU A 8 -8.13 -0.17 -4.76
C LEU A 8 -7.01 0.59 -4.03
N LEU A 9 -6.39 0.00 -3.00
CA LEU A 9 -5.27 0.62 -2.30
C LEU A 9 -4.03 0.75 -3.19
N GLU A 10 -3.74 -0.25 -4.02
CA GLU A 10 -2.68 -0.20 -5.03
C GLU A 10 -2.91 0.94 -6.02
N GLU A 11 -4.12 1.02 -6.56
CA GLU A 11 -4.48 2.05 -7.51
C GLU A 11 -4.45 3.44 -6.86
N PHE A 12 -4.94 3.58 -5.63
CA PHE A 12 -4.91 4.83 -4.89
C PHE A 12 -3.46 5.30 -4.64
N SER A 13 -2.58 4.39 -4.24
CA SER A 13 -1.15 4.67 -4.06
C SER A 13 -0.50 5.15 -5.36
N PHE A 14 -0.78 4.49 -6.48
CA PHE A 14 -0.26 4.86 -7.80
C PHE A 14 -0.73 6.26 -8.23
N TRP A 15 -2.01 6.57 -8.05
CA TRP A 15 -2.56 7.88 -8.31
C TRP A 15 -1.89 8.98 -7.49
N LEU A 16 -1.72 8.77 -6.18
CA LEU A 16 -1.06 9.75 -5.33
C LEU A 16 0.40 10.02 -5.72
N MET A 17 1.13 8.98 -6.12
CA MET A 17 2.50 9.13 -6.60
C MET A 17 2.56 9.98 -7.88
N LEU A 18 1.65 9.74 -8.83
CA LEU A 18 1.55 10.55 -10.04
C LEU A 18 1.17 12.00 -9.76
N ILE A 19 0.23 12.23 -8.83
CA ILE A 19 -0.19 13.57 -8.43
C ILE A 19 0.98 14.30 -7.76
N ALA A 20 1.70 13.66 -6.84
CA ALA A 20 2.85 14.23 -6.15
C ALA A 20 3.94 14.69 -7.13
N VAL A 21 4.33 13.82 -8.07
CA VAL A 21 5.35 14.15 -9.09
C VAL A 21 4.89 15.30 -9.98
N SER A 22 3.63 15.29 -10.43
CA SER A 22 3.10 16.33 -11.32
C SER A 22 3.03 17.68 -10.60
N VAL A 23 2.56 17.70 -9.35
CA VAL A 23 2.48 18.93 -8.56
C VAL A 23 3.87 19.47 -8.23
N ARG A 24 4.83 18.58 -7.90
CA ARG A 24 6.23 18.96 -7.70
C ARG A 24 6.89 19.54 -8.95
N SER A 25 6.45 19.11 -10.14
CA SER A 25 6.91 19.67 -11.42
C SER A 25 6.33 21.04 -11.76
N GLY A 26 5.47 21.60 -10.89
CA GLY A 26 4.86 22.92 -11.06
C GLY A 26 3.45 22.90 -11.66
N LEU A 27 2.84 21.72 -11.85
CA LEU A 27 1.47 21.62 -12.31
C LEU A 27 0.49 21.86 -11.15
N SER A 28 -0.60 22.59 -11.39
CA SER A 28 -1.62 22.78 -10.35
C SER A 28 -2.28 21.44 -10.00
N LEU A 29 -2.72 21.28 -8.74
CA LEU A 29 -3.42 20.06 -8.31
C LEU A 29 -4.67 19.81 -9.17
N THR A 30 -5.43 20.85 -9.48
CA THR A 30 -6.67 20.73 -10.26
C THR A 30 -6.40 20.32 -11.70
N ASP A 31 -5.33 20.82 -12.34
CA ASP A 31 -5.00 20.45 -13.72
C ASP A 31 -4.37 19.06 -13.80
N THR A 32 -3.57 18.70 -12.80
CA THR A 32 -3.05 17.35 -12.60
C THR A 32 -4.21 16.34 -12.53
N LEU A 33 -5.18 16.56 -11.66
CA LEU A 33 -6.34 15.67 -11.50
C LEU A 33 -7.16 15.55 -12.80
N LYS A 34 -7.40 16.65 -13.52
CA LYS A 34 -8.06 16.61 -14.83
C LYS A 34 -7.26 15.82 -15.87
N ALA A 35 -5.93 15.88 -15.82
CA ALA A 35 -5.07 15.13 -16.74
C ALA A 35 -5.09 13.63 -16.43
N LEU A 36 -5.03 13.24 -15.16
CA LEU A 36 -5.13 11.83 -14.75
C LEU A 36 -6.52 11.26 -15.06
N GLN A 37 -7.59 12.02 -14.80
CA GLN A 37 -8.96 11.58 -15.11
C GLN A 37 -9.15 11.27 -16.59
N ARG A 38 -8.56 12.08 -17.48
CA ARG A 38 -8.58 11.84 -18.93
C ARG A 38 -7.81 10.59 -19.34
N LYS A 39 -6.69 10.29 -18.66
CA LYS A 39 -5.89 9.08 -18.94
C LYS A 39 -6.54 7.79 -18.41
N TRP A 40 -7.22 7.85 -17.27
CA TRP A 40 -7.84 6.70 -16.61
C TRP A 40 -9.31 6.95 -16.26
N PRO A 41 -10.23 6.96 -17.24
CA PRO A 41 -11.63 7.30 -16.99
C PRO A 41 -12.45 6.20 -16.30
N LYS A 42 -12.02 4.93 -16.33
CA LYS A 42 -12.78 3.77 -15.85
C LYS A 42 -12.46 3.35 -14.41
N SER A 43 -11.72 4.15 -13.68
CA SER A 43 -11.26 3.85 -12.33
C SER A 43 -12.22 4.40 -11.27
N ASP A 44 -12.49 3.63 -10.21
CA ASP A 44 -13.29 4.08 -9.06
C ASP A 44 -12.67 5.31 -8.39
N ILE A 45 -11.33 5.36 -8.33
CA ILE A 45 -10.57 6.50 -7.78
C ILE A 45 -10.65 7.71 -8.70
N SER A 46 -10.64 7.50 -10.02
CA SER A 46 -10.84 8.58 -11.00
C SER A 46 -12.22 9.21 -10.87
N HIS A 47 -13.25 8.39 -10.62
CA HIS A 47 -14.60 8.88 -10.36
C HIS A 47 -14.65 9.71 -9.07
N ALA A 48 -14.05 9.21 -7.99
CA ALA A 48 -13.97 9.94 -6.72
C ALA A 48 -13.25 11.29 -6.88
N TRP A 49 -12.10 11.34 -7.57
CA TRP A 49 -11.41 12.60 -7.87
C TRP A 49 -12.22 13.51 -8.80
N GLY A 50 -13.04 12.94 -9.67
CA GLY A 50 -14.03 13.68 -10.46
C GLY A 50 -15.05 14.41 -9.60
N ILE A 51 -15.59 13.71 -8.58
CA ILE A 51 -16.51 14.29 -7.60
C ILE A 51 -15.83 15.44 -6.84
N PHE A 52 -14.60 15.22 -6.37
CA PHE A 52 -13.80 16.28 -5.73
C PHE A 52 -13.69 17.52 -6.61
N LEU A 53 -13.32 17.35 -7.90
CA LEU A 53 -13.19 18.45 -8.84
C LEU A 53 -14.53 19.14 -9.12
N SER A 54 -15.64 18.41 -9.21
CA SER A 54 -16.96 19.01 -9.40
C SER A 54 -17.39 19.82 -8.18
N GLU A 55 -17.12 19.33 -6.97
CA GLU A 55 -17.48 20.01 -5.73
C GLU A 55 -16.70 21.31 -5.54
N LEU A 56 -15.42 21.32 -5.91
CA LEU A 56 -14.63 22.55 -5.96
C LEU A 56 -15.19 23.56 -6.97
N ARG A 57 -15.71 23.11 -8.13
CA ARG A 57 -16.34 23.99 -9.13
C ARG A 57 -17.66 24.57 -8.67
N LEU A 58 -18.40 23.84 -7.82
CA LEU A 58 -19.65 24.29 -7.20
C LEU A 58 -19.40 25.32 -6.08
N GLY A 59 -18.14 25.66 -5.78
CA GLY A 59 -17.77 26.65 -4.78
C GLY A 59 -17.77 26.11 -3.34
N LYS A 60 -17.87 24.79 -3.16
CA LYS A 60 -17.72 24.18 -1.82
C LYS A 60 -16.30 24.36 -1.30
N SER A 61 -16.17 24.34 0.03
CA SER A 61 -14.85 24.38 0.65
C SER A 61 -14.03 23.14 0.26
N LYS A 62 -12.69 23.28 0.22
CA LYS A 62 -11.80 22.13 -0.07
C LYS A 62 -12.05 20.98 0.91
N GLU A 63 -12.40 21.29 2.15
CA GLU A 63 -12.73 20.32 3.20
C GLU A 63 -13.99 19.51 2.87
N GLU A 64 -15.06 20.18 2.46
CA GLU A 64 -16.30 19.51 2.06
C GLU A 64 -16.09 18.66 0.80
N ALA A 65 -15.36 19.20 -0.18
CA ALA A 65 -15.03 18.45 -1.40
C ALA A 65 -14.24 17.17 -1.08
N LEU A 66 -13.28 17.23 -0.14
CA LEU A 66 -12.52 16.05 0.30
C LEU A 66 -13.36 15.05 1.10
N LYS A 67 -14.35 15.51 1.85
CA LYS A 67 -15.31 14.61 2.49
C LYS A 67 -16.17 13.89 1.46
N CYS A 68 -16.63 14.59 0.42
CA CYS A 68 -17.35 13.97 -0.71
C CYS A 68 -16.48 12.94 -1.44
N PHE A 69 -15.19 13.23 -1.63
CA PHE A 69 -14.21 12.27 -2.16
C PHE A 69 -14.09 11.01 -1.29
N GLN A 70 -13.94 11.19 0.03
CA GLN A 70 -13.84 10.07 0.98
C GLN A 70 -15.10 9.21 0.96
N ASN A 71 -16.27 9.83 0.91
CA ASN A 71 -17.56 9.13 0.89
C ASN A 71 -17.81 8.36 -0.42
N ALA A 72 -17.17 8.75 -1.52
CA ALA A 72 -17.28 8.06 -2.79
C ALA A 72 -16.47 6.74 -2.84
N LEU A 73 -15.54 6.54 -1.90
CA LEU A 73 -14.68 5.35 -1.81
C LEU A 73 -15.10 4.45 -0.63
N PRO A 74 -14.78 3.15 -0.68
CA PRO A 74 -15.01 2.26 0.46
C PRO A 74 -14.22 2.74 1.69
N PRO A 75 -14.76 2.62 2.92
CA PRO A 75 -14.11 3.11 4.13
C PRO A 75 -12.80 2.38 4.35
N MET A 76 -11.69 3.12 4.24
CA MET A 76 -10.34 2.60 4.41
C MET A 76 -9.51 3.58 5.25
N PRO A 77 -8.98 3.14 6.41
CA PRO A 77 -8.27 4.03 7.35
C PRO A 77 -7.17 4.87 6.70
N ILE A 78 -6.43 4.29 5.75
CA ILE A 78 -5.33 4.96 5.05
C ILE A 78 -5.81 6.17 4.22
N ILE A 79 -6.99 6.07 3.61
CA ILE A 79 -7.59 7.13 2.79
C ILE A 79 -8.11 8.24 3.72
N GLU A 80 -8.71 7.87 4.85
CA GLU A 80 -9.22 8.84 5.82
C GLU A 80 -8.08 9.66 6.42
N THR A 81 -7.00 8.99 6.84
CA THR A 81 -5.80 9.67 7.36
C THR A 81 -5.21 10.60 6.30
N PHE A 82 -5.10 10.15 5.05
CA PHE A 82 -4.63 10.99 3.95
C PHE A 82 -5.50 12.26 3.77
N CYS A 83 -6.82 12.10 3.70
CA CYS A 83 -7.75 13.21 3.53
C CYS A 83 -7.65 14.21 4.69
N GLN A 84 -7.53 13.74 5.93
CA GLN A 84 -7.36 14.58 7.11
C GLN A 84 -6.05 15.38 7.07
N THR A 85 -4.94 14.72 6.74
CA THR A 85 -3.63 15.40 6.61
C THR A 85 -3.66 16.45 5.49
N LEU A 86 -4.33 16.15 4.38
CA LEU A 86 -4.45 17.07 3.26
C LEU A 86 -5.32 18.29 3.61
N ILE A 87 -6.43 18.08 4.33
CA ILE A 87 -7.25 19.17 4.90
C ILE A 87 -6.42 20.06 5.83
N LEU A 88 -5.63 19.47 6.73
CA LEU A 88 -4.78 20.22 7.66
C LEU A 88 -3.76 21.09 6.91
N SER A 89 -3.15 20.56 5.85
CA SER A 89 -2.21 21.35 5.03
C SER A 89 -2.86 22.53 4.32
N PHE A 90 -4.10 22.36 3.84
CA PHE A 90 -4.84 23.46 3.24
C PHE A 90 -5.14 24.59 4.23
N LYS A 91 -5.38 24.26 5.51
CA LYS A 91 -5.56 25.26 6.58
C LYS A 91 -4.26 25.96 6.96
N GLN A 92 -3.17 25.21 7.04
CA GLN A 92 -1.87 25.70 7.52
C GLN A 92 -1.02 26.36 6.45
N GLY A 93 -1.42 26.28 5.17
CA GLY A 93 -0.67 26.87 4.05
C GLY A 93 0.62 26.13 3.72
N ILE A 94 0.78 24.89 4.21
CA ILE A 94 1.93 24.04 3.91
C ILE A 94 1.91 23.69 2.42
N SER A 95 3.08 23.67 1.79
CA SER A 95 3.26 23.24 0.40
C SER A 95 2.61 21.87 0.16
N ILE A 96 1.56 21.87 -0.65
CA ILE A 96 0.80 20.67 -1.05
C ILE A 96 1.72 19.67 -1.76
N ALA A 97 2.72 20.17 -2.49
CA ALA A 97 3.69 19.35 -3.21
C ALA A 97 4.52 18.48 -2.25
N ASP A 98 5.01 19.07 -1.16
CA ASP A 98 5.84 18.38 -0.18
C ASP A 98 5.02 17.36 0.62
N LEU A 99 3.80 17.73 1.01
CA LEU A 99 2.89 16.81 1.71
C LEU A 99 2.54 15.59 0.84
N LEU A 100 2.09 15.81 -0.40
CA LEU A 100 1.73 14.72 -1.31
C LEU A 100 2.92 13.80 -1.57
N THR A 101 4.12 14.35 -1.68
CA THR A 101 5.35 13.56 -1.85
C THR A 101 5.65 12.69 -0.63
N GLN A 102 5.63 13.27 0.58
CA GLN A 102 5.89 12.53 1.81
C GLN A 102 4.82 11.44 2.06
N GLN A 103 3.55 11.77 1.82
CA GLN A 103 2.46 10.85 2.12
C GLN A 103 2.31 9.75 1.06
N SER A 104 2.59 10.04 -0.22
CA SER A 104 2.60 9.02 -1.27
C SER A 104 3.68 7.96 -1.04
N GLN A 105 4.88 8.35 -0.59
CA GLN A 105 5.94 7.41 -0.22
C GLN A 105 5.52 6.50 0.95
N SER A 106 4.89 7.10 1.97
CA SER A 106 4.41 6.35 3.14
C SER A 106 3.35 5.30 2.76
N ILE A 107 2.44 5.64 1.83
CA ILE A 107 1.40 4.73 1.34
C ILE A 107 2.00 3.62 0.47
N PHE A 108 2.97 3.93 -0.38
CA PHE A 108 3.69 2.93 -1.19
C PHE A 108 4.44 1.92 -0.30
N LEU A 109 5.11 2.40 0.75
CA LEU A 109 5.77 1.53 1.73
C LEU A 109 4.75 0.68 2.49
N PHE A 110 3.63 1.26 2.94
CA PHE A 110 2.57 0.52 3.61
C PHE A 110 2.01 -0.62 2.73
N TYR A 111 1.74 -0.34 1.45
CA TYR A 111 1.32 -1.35 0.48
C TYR A 111 2.36 -2.46 0.30
N THR A 112 3.63 -2.08 0.17
CA THR A 112 4.75 -3.03 0.01
C THR A 112 4.90 -3.90 1.25
N HIS A 113 4.83 -3.33 2.46
CA HIS A 113 4.87 -4.08 3.71
C HIS A 113 3.68 -5.02 3.90
N GLN A 114 2.47 -4.64 3.43
CA GLN A 114 1.30 -5.52 3.44
C GLN A 114 1.50 -6.73 2.51
N LYS A 115 2.18 -6.56 1.36
CA LYS A 115 2.62 -7.67 0.51
C LYS A 115 3.69 -8.53 1.18
N GLU A 116 4.65 -7.91 1.85
CA GLU A 116 5.73 -8.63 2.55
C GLU A 116 5.20 -9.49 3.70
N ARG A 117 4.19 -9.05 4.44
CA ARG A 117 3.55 -9.86 5.50
C ARG A 117 2.98 -11.19 4.97
N LEU A 118 2.53 -11.23 3.72
CA LEU A 118 2.11 -12.47 3.06
C LEU A 118 3.31 -13.38 2.71
N ILE A 119 4.48 -12.80 2.42
CA ILE A 119 5.71 -13.52 2.10
C ILE A 119 6.33 -14.14 3.35
N TYR A 120 6.37 -13.42 4.49
CA TYR A 120 6.90 -13.96 5.74
C TYR A 120 6.11 -15.17 6.26
N LYS A 121 4.78 -15.16 6.14
CA LYS A 121 3.95 -16.33 6.47
C LYS A 121 4.28 -17.52 5.56
N LYS A 122 4.60 -17.27 4.29
CA LYS A 122 4.98 -18.29 3.29
C LYS A 122 6.39 -18.83 3.51
N GLN A 123 7.33 -17.99 3.95
CA GLN A 123 8.71 -18.40 4.27
C GLN A 123 8.76 -19.37 5.46
N LEU A 124 7.95 -19.14 6.50
CA LEU A 124 7.80 -20.09 7.62
C LEU A 124 7.17 -21.42 7.16
N GLN A 125 6.26 -21.40 6.19
CA GLN A 125 5.73 -22.64 5.57
C GLN A 125 6.77 -23.40 4.74
N MET A 126 7.82 -22.74 4.23
CA MET A 126 8.96 -23.39 3.55
C MET A 126 9.99 -23.98 4.53
N LEU A 127 10.08 -23.47 5.76
CA LEU A 127 10.97 -23.99 6.80
C LEU A 127 10.49 -25.33 7.38
N LEU A 128 9.17 -25.51 7.55
CA LEU A 128 8.57 -26.74 8.09
C LEU A 128 9.01 -28.03 7.34
N PRO A 129 8.91 -28.13 5.99
CA PRO A 129 9.34 -29.33 5.27
C PRO A 129 10.86 -29.56 5.31
N LEU A 130 11.67 -28.50 5.47
CA LEU A 130 13.12 -28.62 5.56
C LEU A 130 13.56 -29.26 6.89
N PHE A 131 12.94 -28.87 8.00
CA PHE A 131 13.20 -29.49 9.31
C PHE A 131 12.78 -30.97 9.32
N LEU A 132 11.66 -31.32 8.68
CA LEU A 132 11.18 -32.70 8.61
C LEU A 132 12.10 -33.62 7.77
N LEU A 133 12.90 -33.06 6.86
CA LEU A 133 13.83 -33.83 6.01
C LEU A 133 15.26 -33.91 6.59
N ILE A 134 15.77 -32.81 7.16
CA ILE A 134 17.15 -32.77 7.71
C ILE A 134 17.25 -33.53 9.03
N LEU A 135 16.25 -33.43 9.91
CA LEU A 135 16.27 -34.07 11.23
C LEU A 135 16.36 -35.62 11.16
N PRO A 136 15.57 -36.34 10.34
CA PRO A 136 15.76 -37.79 10.21
C PRO A 136 17.08 -38.15 9.55
N ALA A 137 17.55 -37.36 8.58
CA ALA A 137 18.82 -37.60 7.90
C ALA A 137 20.02 -37.48 8.86
N THR A 138 20.03 -36.47 9.74
CA THR A 138 21.10 -36.30 10.74
C THR A 138 21.04 -37.34 11.85
N MET A 139 19.84 -37.76 12.28
CA MET A 139 19.68 -38.88 13.23
C MET A 139 20.28 -40.18 12.69
N ILE A 140 20.02 -40.51 11.42
CA ILE A 140 20.60 -41.70 10.77
C ILE A 140 22.13 -41.56 10.67
N PHE A 141 22.63 -40.38 10.28
CA PHE A 141 24.06 -40.13 10.15
C PHE A 141 24.81 -40.29 11.48
N ILE A 142 24.24 -39.82 12.59
CA ILE A 142 24.84 -39.93 13.93
C ILE A 142 24.67 -41.34 14.50
N ALA A 143 23.53 -42.00 14.28
CA ALA A 143 23.29 -43.36 14.78
C ALA A 143 24.23 -44.40 14.14
N THR A 144 24.59 -44.20 12.86
CA THR A 144 25.43 -45.14 12.09
C THR A 144 26.78 -45.45 12.77
N PRO A 145 27.65 -44.47 13.12
CA PRO A 145 28.93 -44.76 13.77
C PRO A 145 28.77 -45.31 15.19
N ILE A 146 27.75 -44.88 15.93
CA ILE A 146 27.48 -45.32 17.31
C ILE A 146 27.15 -46.82 17.33
N LEU A 147 26.33 -47.29 16.38
CA LEU A 147 25.97 -48.71 16.26
C LEU A 147 27.19 -49.57 15.87
N ILE A 148 28.05 -49.08 14.98
CA ILE A 148 29.27 -49.79 14.56
C ILE A 148 30.26 -49.89 15.75
N GLN A 149 30.41 -48.82 16.54
CA GLN A 149 31.27 -48.83 17.73
C GLN A 149 30.75 -49.78 18.82
N LEU A 150 29.44 -49.86 19.03
CA LEU A 150 28.83 -50.80 19.97
C LEU A 150 29.06 -52.26 19.56
N GLN A 151 28.98 -52.58 18.26
CA GLN A 151 29.23 -53.94 17.76
C GLN A 151 30.72 -54.33 17.78
N GLY A 152 31.63 -53.38 17.60
CA GLY A 152 33.07 -53.64 17.70
C GLY A 152 33.61 -53.70 19.13
N ALA A 153 32.82 -53.28 20.12
CA ALA A 153 33.16 -53.28 21.55
C ALA A 153 32.51 -54.44 22.35
N LEU A 154 31.68 -55.27 21.69
CA LEU A 154 31.07 -56.51 22.20
C LEU A 154 31.81 -57.72 21.64
#